data_AF-W0A8S6-F1
#
_entry.id   AF-W0A8S6-F1
#
_cell.length_a   1.000
_cell.length_b   1.000
_cell.length_c   1.000
_cell.angle_alpha   90.00
_cell.angle_beta   90.00
_cell.angle_gamma   90.00
#
_symmetry.space_group_name_H-M   'P 1'
#
loop_
_entity.id
_entity.type
_entity.pdbx_description
1 polymer ?
#
loop_
_entity_poly.entity_id
_entity_poly.type
_entity_poly.pdbx_seq_one_letter_code
_entity_poly.pdbx_strand_id
1 'polypeptide(L)'
;MGKLSNLTVKGQVTIPKDVRDALGLKPGEPVEIEWRGGDEAVIRKPRIDRDVELARIRARMEAALADFVSLQPGRPTDEIMRDIRGDEYDPA
;
A
#
# COMPACT_ATOMS: atom_id res chain seq x y z
N MET A 1 5.78 30.73 -17.28
CA MET A 1 7.13 30.62 -17.87
C MET A 1 7.53 29.15 -17.78
N GLY A 2 7.72 28.46 -18.91
CA GLY A 2 8.12 27.05 -18.89
C GLY A 2 9.53 26.91 -18.32
N LYS A 3 9.78 25.86 -17.53
CA LYS A 3 11.13 25.49 -17.07
C LYS A 3 11.55 24.20 -17.78
N LEU A 4 12.78 24.18 -18.29
CA LEU A 4 13.38 23.01 -18.89
C LEU A 4 14.09 22.18 -17.81
N SER A 5 13.98 20.86 -17.90
CA SER A 5 14.75 19.92 -17.08
C SER A 5 15.20 18.75 -17.95
N ASN A 6 16.35 18.18 -17.64
CA ASN A 6 16.92 17.09 -18.42
C ASN A 6 16.38 15.73 -17.95
N LEU A 7 16.22 14.82 -18.91
CA LEU A 7 15.95 13.41 -18.63
C LEU A 7 17.25 12.73 -18.18
N THR A 8 17.23 12.08 -17.03
CA THR A 8 18.37 11.28 -16.56
C THR A 8 18.49 9.98 -17.36
N VAL A 9 19.65 9.31 -17.27
CA VAL A 9 19.90 8.00 -17.91
C VAL A 9 18.85 6.95 -17.49
N LYS A 10 18.29 7.07 -16.28
CA LYS A 10 17.26 6.16 -15.75
C LYS A 10 15.83 6.58 -16.12
N GLY A 11 15.65 7.57 -17.00
CA GLY A 11 14.34 8.06 -17.42
C GLY A 11 13.61 8.93 -16.38
N GLN A 12 14.32 9.47 -15.39
CA GLN A 12 13.72 10.37 -14.39
C GLN A 12 13.81 11.83 -14.87
N VAL A 13 12.74 12.59 -14.65
CA VAL A 13 12.68 14.05 -14.84
C VAL A 13 12.50 14.73 -13.48
N THR A 14 13.17 15.87 -13.26
CA THR A 14 13.09 16.58 -11.97
C THR A 14 12.08 17.71 -12.04
N ILE A 15 11.17 17.77 -11.07
CA ILE A 15 10.21 18.87 -10.94
C ILE A 15 10.86 20.03 -10.16
N PRO A 16 10.96 21.24 -10.75
CA PRO A 16 11.47 22.43 -10.07
C PRO A 16 10.72 22.75 -8.77
N LYS A 17 11.41 23.35 -7.79
CA LYS A 17 10.86 23.58 -6.45
C LYS A 17 9.56 24.39 -6.47
N ASP A 18 9.52 25.47 -7.24
CA ASP A 18 8.34 26.32 -7.38
C ASP A 18 7.12 25.58 -7.95
N VAL A 19 7.34 24.72 -8.94
CA VAL A 19 6.28 23.86 -9.50
C VAL A 19 5.82 22.83 -8.47
N ARG A 20 6.76 22.22 -7.74
CA ARG A 20 6.48 21.24 -6.70
C ARG A 20 5.64 21.85 -5.56
N ASP A 21 6.03 23.04 -5.10
CA ASP A 21 5.36 23.78 -4.04
C ASP A 21 3.95 24.22 -4.47
N ALA A 22 3.79 24.67 -5.72
CA ALA A 22 2.49 25.03 -6.29
C ALA A 22 1.53 23.82 -6.43
N LEU A 23 2.07 22.64 -6.73
CA LEU A 23 1.30 21.39 -6.81
C LEU A 23 1.10 20.71 -5.43
N GLY A 24 1.70 21.23 -4.36
CA GLY A 24 1.60 20.66 -3.01
C GLY A 24 2.24 19.26 -2.88
N LEU A 25 3.21 18.96 -3.73
CA LEU A 25 3.93 17.67 -3.75
C LEU A 25 5.04 17.69 -2.69
N LYS A 26 5.15 16.64 -1.87
CA LYS A 26 6.23 16.52 -0.89
C LYS A 26 7.20 15.39 -1.25
N PRO A 27 8.50 15.52 -0.91
CA PRO A 27 9.44 14.43 -1.05
C PRO A 27 8.94 13.17 -0.32
N GLY A 28 8.97 12.03 -1.00
CA GLY A 28 8.53 10.74 -0.45
C GLY A 28 7.02 10.50 -0.50
N GLU A 29 6.19 11.47 -0.90
CA GLU A 29 4.77 11.24 -1.16
C GLU A 29 4.55 10.66 -2.57
N PRO A 30 3.56 9.77 -2.77
CA PRO A 30 3.20 9.29 -4.09
C PRO A 30 2.67 10.43 -4.97
N VAL A 31 2.88 10.30 -6.28
CA VAL A 31 2.40 11.24 -7.31
C VAL A 31 1.63 10.47 -8.36
N GLU A 32 0.55 11.06 -8.87
CA GLU A 32 -0.22 10.49 -9.96
C GLU A 32 0.20 11.14 -11.28
N ILE A 33 0.48 10.31 -12.28
CA ILE A 33 0.88 10.74 -13.62
C ILE A 33 -0.15 10.20 -14.60
N GLU A 34 -0.88 11.09 -15.27
CA GLU A 34 -1.88 10.76 -16.28
C GLU A 34 -1.37 11.21 -17.65
N TRP A 35 -1.22 10.29 -18.60
CA TRP A 35 -0.90 10.64 -19.98
C TRP A 35 -2.18 11.04 -20.71
N ARG A 36 -2.22 12.26 -21.26
CA ARG A 36 -3.40 12.77 -22.00
C ARG A 36 -3.35 12.49 -23.51
N GLY A 37 -2.32 11.77 -23.95
CA GLY A 37 -2.04 11.53 -25.36
C GLY A 37 -1.02 12.52 -25.91
N GLY A 38 -0.45 12.17 -27.07
CA GLY A 38 0.61 12.96 -27.70
C GLY A 38 1.83 13.11 -26.78
N ASP A 39 2.27 14.35 -26.60
CA ASP A 39 3.43 14.78 -25.83
C ASP A 39 3.08 15.36 -24.44
N GLU A 40 1.82 15.24 -24.00
CA GLU A 40 1.35 15.83 -22.76
C GLU A 40 1.03 14.80 -21.67
N ALA A 41 1.57 15.03 -20.47
CA ALA A 41 1.21 14.32 -19.25
C ALA A 41 0.88 15.30 -18.12
N VAL A 42 -0.11 14.95 -17.30
CA VAL A 42 -0.52 15.72 -16.12
C VAL A 42 0.01 15.03 -14.88
N ILE A 43 0.69 15.82 -14.03
CA ILE A 43 1.17 15.37 -12.72
C ILE A 43 0.30 16.02 -11.65
N ARG A 44 -0.28 15.21 -10.76
CA ARG A 44 -1.09 15.70 -9.65
C ARG A 44 -0.81 14.95 -8.36
N LYS A 45 -1.21 15.57 -7.25
CA LYS A 45 -1.29 14.85 -5.97
C LYS A 45 -2.34 13.74 -6.11
N PRO A 46 -2.04 12.49 -5.74
CA PRO A 46 -3.00 11.42 -5.82
C PRO A 46 -4.21 11.75 -4.96
N ARG A 47 -5.40 11.57 -5.51
CA ARG A 47 -6.63 11.55 -4.71
C ARG A 47 -6.65 10.21 -3.99
N ILE A 48 -6.10 10.18 -2.78
CA ILE A 48 -6.35 9.06 -1.89
C ILE A 48 -7.78 9.25 -1.38
N ASP A 49 -8.73 8.55 -2.01
CA ASP A 49 -10.08 8.46 -1.48
C ASP A 49 -9.98 7.80 -0.11
N ARG A 50 -10.26 8.60 0.93
CA ARG A 50 -10.18 8.14 2.32
C ARG A 50 -11.09 6.93 2.54
N ASP A 51 -12.21 6.86 1.81
CA ASP A 51 -13.12 5.71 1.84
C ASP A 51 -12.52 4.45 1.23
N VAL A 52 -11.73 4.57 0.15
CA VAL A 52 -11.02 3.44 -0.47
C VAL A 52 -9.92 2.94 0.46
N GLU A 53 -9.21 3.84 1.13
CA GLU A 53 -8.18 3.45 2.10
C GLU A 53 -8.78 2.79 3.34
N LEU A 54 -9.89 3.33 3.87
CA LEU A 54 -10.64 2.73 4.97
C LEU A 54 -11.21 1.35 4.59
N ALA A 55 -11.71 1.20 3.37
CA ALA A 55 -12.19 -0.09 2.87
C ALA A 55 -11.05 -1.11 2.79
N ARG A 56 -9.87 -0.71 2.31
CA ARG A 56 -8.68 -1.57 2.27
C ARG A 56 -8.22 -2.00 3.65
N ILE A 57 -8.20 -1.07 4.62
CA ILE A 57 -7.87 -1.38 6.02
C ILE A 57 -8.89 -2.36 6.61
N ARG A 58 -10.19 -2.12 6.40
CA ARG A 58 -11.26 -3.02 6.87
C ARG A 58 -11.13 -4.41 6.28
N ALA A 59 -10.95 -4.53 4.97
CA ALA A 59 -10.77 -5.82 4.31
C ALA A 59 -9.56 -6.58 4.85
N ARG A 60 -8.46 -5.87 5.15
CA ARG A 60 -7.27 -6.48 5.77
C ARG A 60 -7.52 -6.95 7.20
N MET A 61 -8.27 -6.18 7.99
CA MET A 61 -8.67 -6.60 9.34
C MET A 61 -9.61 -7.79 9.30
N GLU A 62 -10.56 -7.82 8.36
CA GLU A 62 -11.52 -8.90 8.20
C GLU A 62 -10.84 -10.20 7.77
N ALA A 63 -9.87 -10.15 6.85
CA ALA A 63 -9.04 -11.30 6.49
C ALA A 63 -8.24 -11.82 7.70
N ALA A 64 -7.58 -10.93 8.45
CA ALA A 64 -6.84 -11.32 9.64
C ALA A 64 -7.76 -11.91 10.74
N LEU A 65 -8.97 -11.38 10.88
CA LEU A 65 -9.97 -11.92 11.80
C LEU A 65 -10.55 -13.24 11.31
N ALA A 66 -10.72 -13.45 10.00
CA ALA A 66 -11.14 -14.73 9.45
C ALA A 66 -10.09 -15.82 9.72
N ASP A 67 -8.80 -15.49 9.52
CA ASP A 67 -7.69 -16.35 9.92
C ASP A 67 -7.72 -16.63 11.43
N PHE A 68 -8.06 -15.63 12.25
CA PHE A 68 -8.16 -15.79 13.70
C PHE A 68 -9.41 -16.55 14.16
N VAL A 69 -10.55 -16.41 13.50
CA VAL A 69 -11.81 -17.12 13.80
C VAL A 69 -11.73 -18.58 13.36
N SER A 70 -10.87 -18.92 12.40
CA SER A 70 -10.49 -20.31 12.14
C SER A 70 -9.85 -20.99 13.36
N LEU A 71 -9.29 -20.22 14.30
CA LEU A 71 -8.98 -20.64 15.68
C LEU A 71 -10.26 -20.54 16.52
N GLN A 72 -11.19 -21.48 16.31
CA GLN A 72 -12.57 -21.38 16.76
C GLN A 72 -12.74 -21.08 18.27
N PRO A 73 -13.64 -20.16 18.66
CA PRO A 73 -14.06 -20.00 20.05
C PRO A 73 -14.75 -21.28 20.53
N GLY A 74 -14.20 -21.91 21.55
CA GLY A 74 -14.73 -23.15 22.12
C GLY A 74 -13.88 -24.40 21.87
N ARG A 75 -12.79 -24.30 21.09
CA ARG A 75 -11.79 -25.37 21.07
C ARG A 75 -11.08 -25.43 22.42
N PRO A 76 -11.01 -26.61 23.06
CA PRO A 76 -10.26 -26.77 24.30
C PRO A 76 -8.80 -26.39 24.04
N THR A 77 -8.22 -25.63 24.97
CA THR A 77 -6.86 -25.09 24.86
C THR A 77 -5.81 -26.16 24.51
N ASP A 78 -5.98 -27.38 25.02
CA ASP A 78 -5.08 -28.50 24.78
C ASP A 78 -5.04 -28.95 23.30
N GLU A 79 -6.15 -28.80 22.58
CA GLU A 79 -6.27 -29.16 21.17
C GLU A 79 -5.57 -28.10 20.29
N ILE A 80 -5.74 -26.82 20.65
CA ILE A 80 -5.03 -25.71 20.01
C ILE A 80 -3.51 -25.83 20.24
N MET A 81 -3.10 -26.17 21.47
CA MET A 81 -1.69 -26.37 21.80
C MET A 81 -1.07 -27.56 21.07
N ARG A 82 -1.87 -28.60 20.77
CA ARG A 82 -1.42 -29.80 20.03
C ARG A 82 -1.20 -29.50 18.54
N ASP A 83 -2.15 -28.82 17.90
CA ASP A 83 -2.07 -28.45 16.49
C ASP A 83 -0.89 -27.51 16.21
N ILE A 84 -0.67 -26.52 17.08
CA ILE A 84 0.43 -25.55 16.94
C ILE A 84 1.79 -26.23 17.18
N ARG A 85 1.85 -27.20 18.09
CA ARG A 85 3.09 -27.90 18.40
C ARG A 85 3.52 -28.85 17.28
N GLY A 86 2.57 -29.35 16.48
CA GLY A 86 2.86 -30.09 15.25
C GLY A 86 3.23 -31.56 15.43
N ASP A 87 3.21 -32.06 16.66
CA ASP A 87 3.78 -33.36 16.99
C ASP A 87 2.71 -34.26 17.62
N GLU A 88 2.43 -35.40 16.99
CA GLU A 88 1.94 -36.57 17.69
C GLU A 88 3.07 -36.97 18.65
N TYR A 89 2.98 -36.51 19.90
CA TYR A 89 3.94 -36.87 20.94
C TYR A 89 3.94 -38.40 21.09
N ASP A 90 4.98 -39.04 20.56
CA ASP A 90 5.29 -40.47 20.74
C ASP A 90 6.33 -40.61 21.87
N PRO A 91 5.90 -40.89 23.12
CA PRO A 91 6.79 -41.29 24.18
C PRO A 91 7.01 -42.81 24.12
N ALA A 92 7.77 -43.27 23.14
CA ALA A 92 8.30 -44.63 23.09
C ALA A 92 9.82 -44.65 23.32
#